data_AF-A0A346MV92-F1
#
_entry.id   AF-A0A346MV92-F1
#
_cell.length_a   1.000
_cell.length_b   1.000
_cell.length_c   1.000
_cell.angle_alpha   90.00
_cell.angle_beta   90.00
_cell.angle_gamma   90.00
#
_symmetry.space_group_name_H-M   'P 1'
#
loop_
_entity.id
_entity.type
_entity.pdbx_description
1 polymer ?
#
loop_
_entity_poly.entity_id
_entity_poly.type
_entity_poly.pdbx_seq_one_letter_code
_entity_poly.pdbx_strand_id
1 'polypeptide(L)'
;MNLPRSLLFAATLALAACATVTPYQPQADGLGYAEQKLESNRYRIRFNGSSKTLRGTVENYLMYRAAELTLQNGYGHFLVAGRDIEAQPQRSGSSGGVSFGFGSGGSSGIGIGLGTVLGGDSPYLAQMDVLMYAGPKPASKPAAFDAREVLSNLEPMIRRPAQAK
;
A
#
# COMPACT_ATOMS: atom_id res chain seq x y z
N MET A 1 -35.14 -37.06 23.08
CA MET A 1 -34.31 -36.50 21.99
C MET A 1 -33.26 -35.59 22.60
N ASN A 2 -32.04 -36.10 22.81
CA ASN A 2 -30.93 -35.32 23.36
C ASN A 2 -29.99 -34.96 22.20
N LEU A 3 -30.15 -33.76 21.62
CA LEU A 3 -29.21 -33.25 20.63
C LEU A 3 -27.89 -32.82 21.32
N PRO A 4 -26.74 -33.01 20.65
CA PRO A 4 -25.44 -33.07 21.30
C PRO A 4 -24.91 -31.69 21.72
N ARG A 5 -24.32 -31.64 22.91
CA ARG A 5 -23.54 -30.51 23.48
C ARG A 5 -22.35 -30.06 22.61
N SER A 6 -22.10 -30.74 21.49
CA SER A 6 -20.96 -30.53 20.59
C SER A 6 -21.07 -29.28 19.70
N LEU A 7 -22.22 -28.60 19.65
CA LEU A 7 -22.37 -27.42 18.78
C LEU A 7 -21.82 -26.10 19.38
N LEU A 8 -21.43 -26.09 20.66
CA LEU A 8 -21.00 -24.86 21.35
C LEU A 8 -19.50 -24.55 21.23
N PHE A 9 -18.69 -25.44 20.67
CA PHE A 9 -17.23 -25.23 20.53
C PHE A 9 -16.79 -24.67 19.17
N ALA A 10 -17.68 -24.58 18.18
CA ALA A 10 -17.31 -24.16 16.82
C ALA A 10 -17.32 -22.63 16.60
N ALA A 11 -17.83 -21.84 17.55
CA ALA A 11 -18.09 -20.41 17.34
C ALA A 11 -17.01 -19.45 17.89
N THR A 12 -15.97 -19.95 18.57
CA THR A 12 -14.90 -19.12 19.15
C THR A 12 -13.65 -18.98 18.28
N LEU A 13 -13.64 -19.51 17.04
CA LEU A 13 -12.64 -19.17 16.03
C LEU A 13 -12.96 -17.82 15.36
N ALA A 14 -13.34 -16.83 16.16
CA ALA A 14 -13.58 -15.48 15.71
C ALA A 14 -12.23 -14.84 15.35
N LEU A 15 -11.92 -14.85 14.05
CA LEU A 15 -11.10 -13.88 13.31
C LEU A 15 -10.35 -12.88 14.21
N ALA A 16 -9.18 -13.28 14.70
CA ALA A 16 -8.16 -12.34 15.10
C ALA A 16 -7.55 -11.71 13.82
N ALA A 17 -8.36 -10.94 13.08
CA ALA A 17 -7.84 -9.93 12.16
C ALA A 17 -7.32 -8.78 13.03
N CYS A 18 -6.31 -9.06 13.86
CA CYS A 18 -5.52 -8.01 14.47
C CYS A 18 -4.97 -7.19 13.31
N ALA A 19 -5.28 -5.90 13.27
CA ALA A 19 -4.74 -4.98 12.31
C ALA A 19 -3.20 -4.98 12.46
N THR A 20 -2.52 -5.85 11.72
CA THR A 20 -1.07 -6.02 11.72
C THR A 20 -0.48 -5.30 10.52
N VAL A 21 0.81 -4.97 10.61
CA VAL A 21 1.58 -4.47 9.46
C VAL A 21 1.39 -5.42 8.29
N THR A 22 1.02 -4.88 7.12
CA THR A 22 0.80 -5.67 5.92
C THR A 22 2.09 -6.40 5.56
N PRO A 23 2.06 -7.73 5.43
CA PRO A 23 3.23 -8.48 5.04
C PRO A 23 3.59 -8.21 3.58
N TYR A 24 4.85 -8.44 3.25
CA TYR A 24 5.36 -8.46 1.89
C TYR A 24 4.87 -9.73 1.19
N GLN A 25 3.87 -9.56 0.32
CA GLN A 25 3.23 -10.64 -0.43
C GLN A 25 2.58 -10.10 -1.70
N PRO A 26 2.37 -10.93 -2.74
CA PRO A 26 1.53 -10.57 -3.87
C PRO A 26 0.16 -10.08 -3.41
N GLN A 27 -0.43 -9.16 -4.17
CA GLN A 27 -1.68 -8.55 -3.78
C GLN A 27 -2.78 -9.60 -3.60
N ALA A 28 -3.29 -9.69 -2.38
CA ALA A 28 -4.38 -10.56 -1.96
C ALA A 28 -5.33 -9.74 -1.09
N ASP A 29 -6.65 -9.88 -1.31
CA ASP A 29 -7.69 -9.12 -0.59
C ASP A 29 -7.47 -7.60 -0.60
N GLY A 30 -6.86 -7.08 -1.67
CA GLY A 30 -6.57 -5.66 -1.85
C GLY A 30 -5.31 -5.14 -1.16
N LEU A 31 -4.56 -5.98 -0.43
CA LEU A 31 -3.31 -5.63 0.26
C LEU A 31 -2.11 -6.37 -0.32
N GLY A 32 -0.92 -5.76 -0.27
CA GLY A 32 0.31 -6.34 -0.81
C GLY A 32 0.79 -5.65 -2.09
N TYR A 33 1.74 -6.26 -2.80
CA TYR A 33 2.31 -5.70 -4.02
C TYR A 33 1.65 -6.21 -5.30
N ALA A 34 1.60 -5.37 -6.31
CA ALA A 34 1.22 -5.75 -7.66
C ALA A 34 2.13 -5.08 -8.69
N GLU A 35 2.29 -5.71 -9.84
CA GLU A 35 3.15 -5.24 -10.92
C GLU A 35 2.39 -5.17 -12.23
N GLN A 36 2.71 -4.16 -13.03
CA GLN A 36 2.19 -4.00 -14.37
C GLN A 36 3.33 -3.64 -15.30
N LYS A 37 3.49 -4.39 -16.38
CA LYS A 37 4.42 -4.03 -17.45
C LYS A 37 3.85 -2.83 -18.21
N LEU A 38 4.61 -1.76 -18.31
CA LEU A 38 4.25 -0.57 -19.10
C LEU A 38 4.93 -0.61 -20.48
N GLU A 39 6.20 -0.98 -20.51
CA GLU A 39 7.03 -1.09 -21.72
C GLU A 39 7.96 -2.31 -21.58
N SER A 40 8.74 -2.64 -22.61
CA SER A 40 9.65 -3.81 -22.60
C SER A 40 10.61 -3.82 -21.40
N ASN A 41 11.10 -2.65 -20.99
CA ASN A 41 12.01 -2.47 -19.86
C ASN A 41 11.42 -1.56 -18.77
N ARG A 42 10.11 -1.28 -18.79
CA ARG A 42 9.45 -0.40 -17.82
C ARG A 42 8.31 -1.10 -17.11
N TYR A 43 8.32 -1.06 -15.79
CA TYR A 43 7.28 -1.63 -14.95
C TYR A 43 6.76 -0.61 -13.96
N ARG A 44 5.48 -0.74 -13.66
CA ARG A 44 4.80 -0.05 -12.56
C ARG A 44 4.59 -1.03 -11.43
N ILE A 45 5.03 -0.65 -10.25
CA ILE A 45 4.91 -1.45 -9.04
C ILE A 45 4.03 -0.67 -8.07
N ARG A 46 3.05 -1.34 -7.51
CA ARG A 46 2.12 -0.79 -6.52
C ARG A 46 2.25 -1.58 -5.23
N PHE A 47 2.05 -0.91 -4.12
CA PHE A 47 1.89 -1.54 -2.83
C PHE A 47 0.72 -0.93 -2.07
N ASN A 48 -0.18 -1.80 -1.62
CA ASN A 48 -1.35 -1.43 -0.82
C ASN A 48 -1.12 -1.89 0.62
N GLY A 49 -0.90 -0.93 1.52
CA GLY A 49 -0.73 -1.16 2.95
C GLY A 49 -2.00 -0.85 3.75
N SER A 50 -2.20 -1.61 4.82
CA SER A 50 -3.17 -1.25 5.87
C SER A 50 -2.78 0.06 6.55
N SER A 51 -3.70 0.65 7.32
CA SER A 51 -3.44 1.86 8.12
C SER A 51 -2.30 1.70 9.14
N LYS A 52 -1.99 0.46 9.53
CA LYS A 52 -0.91 0.14 10.47
C LYS A 52 0.45 0.00 9.81
N THR A 53 0.50 -0.11 8.48
CA THR A 53 1.74 -0.20 7.72
C THR A 53 2.35 1.18 7.57
N LEU A 54 3.53 1.39 8.14
CA LEU A 54 4.22 2.67 8.04
C LEU A 54 4.61 2.98 6.60
N ARG A 55 4.57 4.27 6.23
CA ARG A 55 5.02 4.75 4.92
C ARG A 55 6.42 4.25 4.56
N GLY A 56 7.38 4.32 5.48
CA GLY A 56 8.75 3.83 5.25
C GLY A 56 8.79 2.32 4.97
N THR A 57 7.92 1.53 5.61
CA THR A 57 7.79 0.09 5.30
C THR A 57 7.29 -0.12 3.87
N VAL A 58 6.29 0.64 3.45
CA VAL A 58 5.76 0.59 2.08
C VAL A 58 6.84 0.98 1.05
N GLU A 59 7.60 2.04 1.32
CA GLU A 59 8.70 2.50 0.46
C GLU A 59 9.80 1.43 0.33
N ASN A 60 10.19 0.80 1.44
CA ASN A 60 11.15 -0.30 1.42
C ASN A 60 10.64 -1.50 0.62
N TYR A 61 9.36 -1.84 0.76
CA TYR A 61 8.76 -2.96 0.03
C TYR A 61 8.68 -2.70 -1.47
N LEU A 62 8.34 -1.47 -1.87
CA LEU A 62 8.37 -1.07 -3.27
C LEU A 62 9.79 -1.19 -3.85
N MET A 63 10.79 -0.65 -3.15
CA MET A 63 12.17 -0.71 -3.60
C MET A 63 12.70 -2.15 -3.67
N TYR A 64 12.39 -2.96 -2.66
CA TYR A 64 12.74 -4.37 -2.63
C TYR A 64 12.06 -5.13 -3.78
N ARG A 65 10.77 -4.89 -4.04
CA ARG A 65 10.07 -5.52 -5.17
C ARG A 65 10.62 -5.11 -6.51
N ALA A 66 11.02 -3.84 -6.68
CA ALA A 66 11.70 -3.38 -7.88
C ALA A 66 12.98 -4.16 -8.16
N ALA A 67 13.77 -4.39 -7.11
CA ALA A 67 15.00 -5.16 -7.22
C ALA A 67 14.72 -6.65 -7.55
N GLU A 68 13.74 -7.27 -6.89
CA GLU A 68 13.33 -8.64 -7.20
C GLU A 68 12.89 -8.78 -8.66
N LEU A 69 11.99 -7.90 -9.10
CA LEU A 69 11.47 -7.92 -10.46
C LEU A 69 12.57 -7.69 -11.51
N THR A 70 13.54 -6.82 -11.19
CA THR A 70 14.70 -6.56 -12.06
C THR A 70 15.50 -7.83 -12.29
N LEU A 71 15.85 -8.56 -11.22
CA LEU A 71 16.60 -9.82 -11.35
C LEU A 71 15.77 -10.93 -11.99
N GLN A 72 14.47 -11.02 -11.67
CA GLN A 72 13.55 -12.00 -12.27
C GLN A 72 13.43 -11.84 -13.80
N ASN A 73 13.55 -10.61 -14.31
CA ASN A 73 13.54 -10.32 -15.74
C ASN A 73 14.94 -10.42 -16.40
N GLY A 74 15.98 -10.87 -15.67
CA GLY A 74 17.34 -11.03 -16.19
C GLY A 74 18.15 -9.73 -16.29
N TYR A 75 17.67 -8.65 -15.68
CA TYR A 75 18.38 -7.37 -15.61
C TYR A 75 19.28 -7.32 -14.37
N GLY A 76 20.22 -6.37 -14.33
CA GLY A 76 21.14 -6.22 -13.20
C GLY A 76 20.91 -4.97 -12.35
N HIS A 77 20.34 -3.92 -12.94
CA HIS A 77 20.09 -2.66 -12.26
C HIS A 77 18.83 -1.97 -12.78
N PHE A 78 18.32 -1.03 -12.00
CA PHE A 78 17.12 -0.27 -12.36
C PHE A 78 17.23 1.21 -11.97
N LEU A 79 16.43 2.04 -12.63
CA LEU A 79 16.22 3.45 -12.33
C LEU A 79 14.77 3.65 -11.89
N VAL A 80 14.54 4.49 -10.88
CA VAL A 80 13.20 4.94 -10.52
C VAL A 80 12.83 6.11 -11.42
N ALA A 81 11.82 5.92 -12.27
CA ALA A 81 11.35 6.91 -13.23
C ALA A 81 10.28 7.84 -12.64
N GLY A 82 9.57 7.39 -11.61
CA GLY A 82 8.56 8.17 -10.90
C GLY A 82 8.14 7.47 -9.61
N ARG A 83 7.73 8.24 -8.61
CA ARG A 83 7.16 7.74 -7.36
C ARG A 83 5.99 8.61 -6.94
N ASP A 84 4.88 7.96 -6.63
CA ASP A 84 3.68 8.59 -6.12
C ASP A 84 3.28 7.85 -4.84
N ILE A 85 3.13 8.59 -3.75
CA ILE A 85 2.64 8.04 -2.49
C ILE A 85 1.35 8.77 -2.18
N GLU A 86 0.25 8.06 -2.39
CA GLU A 86 -1.08 8.51 -2.02
C GLU A 86 -1.36 7.97 -0.62
N ALA A 87 -0.85 8.68 0.38
CA ALA A 87 -1.49 8.62 1.68
C ALA A 87 -2.83 9.29 1.47
N GLN A 88 -3.93 8.52 1.37
CA GLN A 88 -5.27 9.08 1.26
C GLN A 88 -5.42 10.05 2.44
N PRO A 89 -5.32 11.38 2.25
CA PRO A 89 -5.67 12.29 3.31
C PRO A 89 -7.16 12.03 3.47
N GLN A 90 -7.64 11.91 4.70
CA GLN A 90 -9.06 12.00 4.95
C GLN A 90 -9.59 13.19 4.11
N ARG A 91 -10.29 12.92 3.00
CA ARG A 91 -11.19 13.91 2.39
C ARG A 91 -12.42 13.97 3.29
N SER A 92 -12.17 14.32 4.54
CA SER A 92 -13.07 15.02 5.41
C SER A 92 -12.35 16.30 5.77
N GLY A 93 -12.11 17.12 4.75
CA GLY A 93 -12.12 18.55 4.96
C GLY A 93 -13.52 18.89 5.44
N SER A 94 -13.74 18.75 6.74
CA SER A 94 -14.75 19.48 7.47
C SER A 94 -14.38 20.95 7.31
N SER A 95 -14.74 21.57 6.18
CA SER A 95 -14.89 23.01 6.20
C SER A 95 -16.12 23.25 7.08
N GLY A 96 -15.87 23.49 8.37
CA GLY A 96 -16.74 24.35 9.14
C GLY A 96 -16.87 25.63 8.33
N GLY A 97 -17.99 25.74 7.62
CA GLY A 97 -18.19 26.69 6.56
C GLY A 97 -19.60 27.22 6.68
N VAL A 98 -19.72 28.53 6.51
CA VAL A 98 -21.02 29.16 6.33
C VAL A 98 -21.49 28.82 4.93
N SER A 99 -22.62 28.13 4.83
CA SER A 99 -23.26 27.83 3.55
C SER A 99 -24.49 28.71 3.38
N PHE A 100 -24.69 29.21 2.17
CA PHE A 100 -25.86 30.00 1.79
C PHE A 100 -26.69 29.16 0.81
N GLY A 101 -27.94 28.91 1.15
CA GLY A 101 -28.83 28.08 0.34
C GLY A 101 -30.15 28.78 0.04
N PHE A 102 -30.68 28.52 -1.15
CA PHE A 102 -32.02 28.93 -1.58
C PHE A 102 -32.88 27.66 -1.73
N GLY A 103 -33.96 27.57 -0.97
CA GLY A 103 -34.89 26.44 -1.00
C GLY A 103 -35.92 26.55 -2.11
N SER A 104 -36.43 25.41 -2.57
CA SER A 104 -37.46 25.27 -3.62
C SER A 104 -38.85 25.88 -3.28
N GLY A 105 -38.93 26.71 -2.23
CA GLY A 105 -40.11 27.48 -1.82
C GLY A 105 -39.82 28.97 -1.57
N GLY A 106 -38.71 29.50 -2.08
CA GLY A 106 -38.35 30.92 -1.99
C GLY A 106 -37.65 31.35 -0.70
N SER A 107 -37.33 30.43 0.22
CA SER A 107 -36.62 30.74 1.46
C SER A 107 -35.10 30.71 1.26
N SER A 108 -34.41 31.70 1.82
CA SER A 108 -32.95 31.82 1.80
C SER A 108 -32.42 31.75 3.23
N GLY A 109 -31.36 31.00 3.49
CA GLY A 109 -30.83 30.83 4.85
C GLY A 109 -29.32 30.59 4.91
N ILE A 110 -28.74 30.87 6.08
CA ILE A 110 -27.32 30.64 6.40
C ILE A 110 -27.23 29.43 7.32
N GLY A 111 -26.50 28.39 6.89
CA GLY A 111 -26.23 27.20 7.70
C GLY A 111 -24.79 27.18 8.22
N ILE A 112 -24.60 26.69 9.45
CA ILE A 112 -23.29 26.47 10.05
C ILE A 112 -23.11 24.97 10.26
N GLY A 113 -22.19 24.35 9.51
CA GLY A 113 -21.91 22.92 9.64
C GLY A 113 -20.79 22.65 10.65
N LEU A 114 -21.07 21.86 11.68
CA LEU A 114 -20.06 21.29 12.57
C LEU A 114 -19.68 19.89 12.07
N GLY A 115 -18.48 19.74 11.54
CA GLY A 115 -17.96 18.43 11.13
C GLY A 115 -17.45 17.65 12.34
N THR A 116 -18.02 16.47 12.60
CA THR A 116 -17.48 15.51 13.57
C THR A 116 -16.28 14.79 12.96
N VAL A 117 -15.07 15.11 13.41
CA VAL A 117 -13.83 14.42 13.03
C VAL A 117 -13.74 13.07 13.75
N LEU A 118 -14.42 12.06 13.22
CA LEU A 118 -14.10 10.67 13.53
C LEU A 118 -12.90 10.27 12.68
N GLY A 119 -11.69 10.40 13.25
CA GLY A 119 -10.43 10.11 12.58
C GLY A 119 -10.37 8.67 12.07
N GLY A 120 -10.48 8.50 10.76
CA GLY A 120 -10.33 7.20 10.10
C GLY A 120 -8.85 6.87 9.85
N ASP A 121 -8.43 5.71 10.33
CA ASP A 121 -7.16 5.04 10.01
C ASP A 121 -7.16 4.75 8.48
N SER A 122 -6.47 5.58 7.70
CA SER A 122 -6.54 5.50 6.23
C SER A 122 -5.44 4.56 5.68
N PRO A 123 -5.75 3.70 4.70
CA PRO A 123 -4.75 2.83 4.09
C PRO A 123 -3.72 3.65 3.29
N TYR A 124 -2.48 3.16 3.24
CA TYR A 124 -1.41 3.77 2.46
C TYR A 124 -1.29 3.08 1.10
N LEU A 125 -1.45 3.84 0.02
CA LEU A 125 -1.22 3.38 -1.34
C LEU A 125 0.04 4.05 -1.88
N ALA A 126 0.95 3.25 -2.43
CA ALA A 126 2.15 3.78 -3.06
C ALA A 126 2.40 3.09 -4.39
N GLN A 127 2.94 3.86 -5.32
CA GLN A 127 3.28 3.41 -6.66
C GLN A 127 4.66 3.93 -7.05
N MET A 128 5.42 3.10 -7.75
CA MET A 128 6.67 3.50 -8.41
C MET A 128 6.73 2.96 -9.82
N ASP A 129 7.27 3.76 -10.74
CA ASP A 129 7.63 3.30 -12.07
C ASP A 129 9.15 3.07 -12.11
N VAL A 130 9.58 1.94 -12.67
CA VAL A 130 10.98 1.55 -12.78
C VAL A 130 11.37 1.21 -14.21
N LEU A 131 12.58 1.60 -14.57
CA LEU A 131 13.25 1.26 -15.83
C LEU A 131 14.39 0.29 -15.54
N MET A 132 14.41 -0.86 -16.20
CA MET A 132 15.36 -1.94 -15.94
C MET A 132 16.40 -2.06 -17.04
N TYR A 133 17.61 -2.45 -16.66
CA TYR A 133 18.76 -2.51 -17.58
C TYR A 133 19.65 -3.70 -17.29
N ALA A 134 20.21 -4.28 -18.36
CA ALA A 134 21.08 -5.42 -18.28
C ALA A 134 22.48 -5.03 -17.75
N GLY A 135 23.19 -6.01 -17.21
CA GLY A 135 24.54 -5.82 -16.72
C GLY A 135 24.64 -5.09 -15.37
N PRO A 136 25.86 -4.92 -14.85
CA PRO A 136 26.10 -4.28 -13.56
C PRO A 136 25.72 -2.79 -13.58
N LYS A 137 25.45 -2.22 -12.40
CA LYS A 137 25.21 -0.78 -12.22
C LYS A 137 26.40 0.03 -12.78
N PRO A 138 26.21 0.89 -13.80
CA PRO A 138 27.29 1.71 -14.34
C PRO A 138 27.72 2.79 -13.35
N ALA A 139 29.03 3.00 -13.19
CA ALA A 139 29.56 4.07 -12.33
C ALA A 139 29.13 5.48 -12.80
N SER A 140 28.85 5.64 -14.10
CA SER A 140 28.35 6.90 -14.69
C SER A 140 26.89 7.22 -14.35
N LYS A 141 26.14 6.28 -13.76
CA LYS A 141 24.71 6.44 -13.43
C LYS A 141 24.47 6.27 -11.93
N PRO A 142 24.83 7.26 -11.09
CA PRO A 142 24.69 7.17 -9.63
C PRO A 142 23.24 7.07 -9.16
N ALA A 143 22.28 7.52 -9.97
CA ALA A 143 20.86 7.38 -9.67
C ALA A 143 20.31 5.96 -9.86
N ALA A 144 21.06 5.05 -10.50
CA ALA A 144 20.67 3.67 -10.68
C ALA A 144 20.91 2.86 -9.41
N PHE A 145 20.03 1.91 -9.15
CA PHE A 145 20.12 0.98 -8.07
C PHE A 145 20.63 -0.37 -8.58
N ASP A 146 21.65 -0.92 -7.93
CA ASP A 146 22.05 -2.30 -8.15
C ASP A 146 21.02 -3.20 -7.46
N ALA A 147 20.37 -4.07 -8.23
CA ALA A 147 19.27 -4.86 -7.70
C ALA A 147 19.74 -5.82 -6.60
N ARG A 148 20.95 -6.38 -6.71
CA ARG A 148 21.47 -7.35 -5.72
C ARG A 148 21.80 -6.65 -4.41
N GLU A 149 22.41 -5.47 -4.51
CA GLU A 149 22.75 -4.64 -3.35
C GLU A 149 21.48 -4.16 -2.62
N VAL A 150 20.44 -3.75 -3.37
CA VAL A 150 19.15 -3.38 -2.78
C VAL A 150 18.51 -4.54 -2.04
N LEU A 151 18.46 -5.74 -2.63
CA LEU A 151 17.91 -6.93 -1.96
C LEU A 151 18.69 -7.24 -0.68
N SER A 152 20.02 -7.29 -0.75
CA SER A 152 20.86 -7.58 0.42
C SER A 152 20.64 -6.61 1.56
N ASN A 153 20.49 -5.31 1.26
CA ASN A 153 20.35 -4.28 2.28
C ASN A 153 18.94 -4.19 2.85
N LEU A 154 17.91 -4.46 2.04
CA LEU A 154 16.52 -4.34 2.46
C LEU A 154 15.93 -5.65 2.99
N GLU A 155 16.53 -6.82 2.74
CA GLU A 155 16.06 -8.12 3.24
C GLU A 155 15.71 -8.10 4.75
N PRO A 156 16.53 -7.51 5.65
CA PRO A 156 16.21 -7.47 7.08
C PRO A 156 14.97 -6.62 7.43
N MET A 157 14.54 -5.75 6.50
CA MET A 157 13.39 -4.87 6.66
C MET A 157 12.10 -5.50 6.12
N ILE A 158 12.17 -6.62 5.41
CA ILE A 158 11.02 -7.29 4.77
C ILE A 158 10.31 -8.21 5.76
N ARG A 159 9.04 -7.90 6.07
CA ARG A 159 8.19 -8.80 6.87
C ARG A 159 7.36 -9.67 5.96
N ARG A 160 7.71 -10.95 5.84
CA ARG A 160 6.97 -11.95 5.06
C ARG A 160 5.78 -12.50 5.87
N PRO A 161 4.73 -13.05 5.23
CA PRO A 161 3.64 -13.68 5.96
C PRO A 161 4.17 -14.84 6.82
N ALA A 162 3.62 -15.02 8.02
CA ALA A 162 3.90 -16.19 8.83
C ALA A 162 3.44 -17.42 8.05
N GLN A 163 4.35 -18.35 7.78
CA GLN A 163 3.98 -19.58 7.08
C GLN A 163 2.97 -20.34 7.95
N ALA A 164 1.79 -20.59 7.41
CA ALA A 164 0.84 -21.50 8.02
C ALA A 164 1.48 -22.90 7.97
N LYS A 165 1.83 -23.43 9.13
CA LYS A 165 2.37 -24.78 9.30
C LYS A 165 1.25 -25.81 9.27
#